data_AF-A0A841PW48-F1
#
_entry.id   AF-A0A841PW48-F1
#
_cell.length_a   1.000
_cell.length_b   1.000
_cell.length_c   1.000
_cell.angle_alpha   90.00
_cell.angle_beta   90.00
_cell.angle_gamma   90.00
#
_symmetry.space_group_name_H-M   'P 1'
#
loop_
_entity.id
_entity.type
_entity.pdbx_description
1 polymer ?
#
loop_
_entity_poly.entity_id
_entity_poly.type
_entity_poly.pdbx_seq_one_letter_code
_entity_poly.pdbx_strand_id
1 'polypeptide(L)'
;MEIETNRRKPSLLAAAEGDEPQAVPYLKRFTVFNVAQCDGLPEHFPAAAAPLPERETIPQAEALVRSSGADFRIGGERAFYTLAGDYIQVPPQPAFFQQIDYYRTSFHELGHWTGHPSRLARDLSGSFGSKVYAREELVAAAFSATASAYTHNR
;
A
#
# COMPACT_ATOMS: atom_id res chain seq x y z
N MET A 1 21.09 -11.28 -9.92
CA MET A 1 20.98 -10.06 -9.12
C MET A 1 20.83 -10.48 -7.68
N GLU A 2 21.94 -10.66 -6.97
CA GLU A 2 21.89 -10.99 -5.54
C GLU A 2 21.46 -9.73 -4.78
N ILE A 3 20.36 -9.83 -4.04
CA ILE A 3 20.07 -8.89 -2.99
C ILE A 3 21.06 -9.23 -1.88
N GLU A 4 22.21 -8.57 -1.92
CA GLU A 4 23.20 -8.63 -0.84
C GLU A 4 22.50 -8.17 0.44
N THR A 5 22.21 -9.11 1.35
CA THR A 5 21.71 -8.77 2.67
C THR A 5 22.74 -7.86 3.32
N ASN A 6 22.41 -6.59 3.45
CA ASN A 6 23.31 -5.52 3.86
C ASN A 6 23.70 -5.63 5.34
N ARG A 7 24.54 -6.62 5.66
CA ARG A 7 25.28 -6.72 6.92
C ARG A 7 26.63 -6.06 6.69
N ARG A 8 26.86 -4.86 7.23
CA ARG A 8 28.26 -4.41 7.40
C ARG A 8 28.90 -5.26 8.48
N LYS A 9 30.15 -5.67 8.23
CA LYS A 9 31.05 -6.26 9.23
C LYS A 9 31.01 -5.40 10.51
N PRO A 10 30.93 -6.01 11.70
CA PRO A 10 30.83 -5.27 12.93
C PRO A 10 32.00 -4.30 13.10
N SER A 11 31.68 -3.17 13.71
CA SER A 11 32.59 -2.03 13.88
C SER A 11 33.86 -2.46 14.62
N LEU A 12 34.99 -1.86 14.24
CA LEU A 12 36.28 -1.97 14.93
C LEU A 12 36.22 -1.50 16.40
N LEU A 13 35.10 -0.93 16.86
CA LEU A 13 34.86 -0.50 18.24
C LEU A 13 34.54 -1.65 19.20
N ALA A 14 33.88 -2.73 18.74
CA ALA A 14 33.52 -3.86 19.61
C ALA A 14 34.75 -4.66 20.09
N ALA A 15 35.83 -4.68 19.31
CA ALA A 15 37.05 -5.41 19.64
C ALA A 15 37.86 -4.77 20.78
N ALA A 16 37.59 -3.52 21.15
CA ALA A 16 38.31 -2.82 22.21
C ALA A 16 37.72 -3.07 23.62
N GLU A 17 36.45 -3.47 23.72
CA GLU A 17 35.72 -3.60 25.00
C GLU A 17 35.26 -5.03 25.33
N GLY A 18 35.52 -6.01 24.45
CA GLY A 18 35.18 -7.42 24.70
C GLY A 18 33.68 -7.73 24.61
N ASP A 19 32.89 -6.82 24.04
CA ASP A 19 31.44 -6.94 23.92
C ASP A 19 31.04 -7.57 22.57
N GLU A 20 29.94 -8.32 22.55
CA GLU A 20 29.49 -8.97 21.32
C GLU A 20 28.99 -7.93 20.29
N PRO A 21 29.27 -8.14 19.00
CA PRO A 21 28.89 -7.19 17.96
C PRO A 21 27.37 -7.00 17.85
N GLN A 22 26.87 -5.82 18.22
CA GLN A 22 25.46 -5.46 18.09
C GLN A 22 25.11 -4.88 16.70
N ALA A 23 23.95 -5.27 16.18
CA ALA A 23 23.40 -4.70 14.95
C ALA A 23 22.83 -3.31 15.22
N VAL A 24 23.31 -2.31 14.47
CA VAL A 24 22.83 -0.92 14.56
C VAL A 24 21.96 -0.59 13.34
N PRO A 25 20.67 -0.21 13.51
CA PRO A 25 19.84 0.23 12.41
C PRO A 25 20.34 1.58 11.87
N TYR A 26 20.42 1.71 10.55
CA TYR A 26 20.80 2.96 9.90
C TYR A 26 20.07 3.15 8.58
N LEU A 27 19.91 4.40 8.17
CA LEU A 27 19.31 4.76 6.89
C LEU A 27 20.42 5.02 5.86
N LYS A 28 20.36 4.33 4.72
CA LYS A 28 21.27 4.56 3.58
C LYS A 28 20.50 5.11 2.39
N ARG A 29 21.02 6.17 1.78
CA ARG A 29 20.50 6.73 0.54
C ARG A 29 21.13 6.03 -0.66
N PHE A 30 20.34 5.82 -1.70
CA PHE A 30 20.78 5.37 -3.01
C PHE A 30 20.35 6.41 -4.06
N THR A 31 21.17 6.59 -5.09
CA THR A 31 20.82 7.36 -6.29
C THR A 31 20.46 6.36 -7.37
N VAL A 32 19.26 6.51 -7.95
CA VAL A 32 18.76 5.67 -9.04
C VAL A 32 18.29 6.56 -10.18
N PHE A 33 18.32 6.03 -11.41
CA PHE A 33 17.88 6.71 -12.62
C PHE A 33 16.72 5.95 -13.23
N ASN A 34 15.72 6.67 -13.74
CA ASN A 34 14.65 6.06 -14.53
C ASN A 34 15.22 5.52 -15.85
N VAL A 35 14.66 4.44 -16.39
CA VAL A 35 15.08 3.85 -17.67
C VAL A 35 15.12 4.88 -18.80
N ALA A 36 14.17 5.83 -18.82
CA ALA A 36 14.11 6.91 -19.81
C ALA A 36 15.26 7.93 -19.72
N GLN A 37 16.10 7.85 -18.67
CA GLN A 37 17.27 8.70 -18.48
C GLN A 37 18.59 7.98 -18.83
N CYS A 38 18.52 6.77 -19.38
CA CYS A 38 19.68 5.92 -19.66
C CYS A 38 19.71 5.49 -21.13
N ASP A 39 20.86 5.69 -21.78
CA ASP A 39 21.12 5.19 -23.13
C ASP A 39 21.84 3.83 -23.11
N GLY A 40 21.70 3.04 -24.18
CA GLY A 40 22.43 1.78 -24.37
C GLY A 40 22.03 0.65 -23.41
N LEU A 41 20.84 0.72 -22.82
CA LEU A 41 20.32 -0.35 -21.97
C LEU A 41 19.99 -1.62 -22.78
N PRO A 42 20.19 -2.83 -22.22
CA PRO A 42 19.74 -4.07 -22.83
C PRO A 42 18.24 -4.07 -23.17
N GLU A 43 17.85 -4.75 -24.25
CA GLU A 43 16.47 -4.75 -24.77
C GLU A 43 15.41 -5.32 -23.80
N HIS A 44 15.81 -6.05 -22.76
CA HIS A 44 14.88 -6.58 -21.76
C HIS A 44 14.38 -5.52 -20.77
N PHE A 45 14.95 -4.32 -20.76
CA PHE A 45 14.42 -3.21 -19.97
C PHE A 45 13.16 -2.67 -20.66
N PRO A 46 12.03 -2.54 -19.94
CA PRO A 46 10.80 -2.07 -20.54
C PRO A 46 10.95 -0.62 -21.01
N ALA A 47 10.47 -0.34 -22.23
CA ALA A 47 10.17 1.02 -22.65
C ALA A 47 9.10 1.62 -21.71
N ALA A 48 8.95 2.95 -21.71
CA ALA A 48 7.97 3.65 -20.88
C ALA A 48 6.63 2.92 -20.86
N ALA A 49 6.04 2.74 -19.67
CA ALA A 49 4.82 1.97 -19.49
C ALA A 49 3.72 2.47 -20.45
N ALA A 50 3.08 1.54 -21.16
CA ALA A 50 1.99 1.88 -22.06
C ALA A 50 0.86 2.60 -21.28
N PRO A 51 0.15 3.56 -21.91
CA PRO A 51 -1.04 4.15 -21.33
C PRO A 51 -2.02 3.04 -20.96
N LEU A 52 -2.61 3.15 -19.77
CA LEU A 52 -3.60 2.18 -19.32
C LEU A 52 -4.81 2.20 -20.27
N PRO A 53 -5.37 1.03 -20.63
CA PRO A 53 -6.60 0.98 -21.39
C PRO A 53 -7.74 1.61 -20.60
N GLU A 54 -8.65 2.26 -21.31
CA GLU A 54 -9.88 2.79 -20.72
C GLU A 54 -10.86 1.63 -20.57
N ARG A 55 -11.03 1.02 -19.38
CA ARG A 55 -12.27 0.28 -19.09
C ARG A 55 -12.61 -0.10 -17.65
N GLU A 56 -13.94 -0.08 -17.51
CA GLU A 56 -14.86 -0.57 -16.51
C GLU A 56 -14.68 -2.04 -16.12
N THR A 57 -14.93 -2.31 -14.84
CA THR A 57 -14.71 -3.55 -14.07
C THR A 57 -13.28 -4.09 -14.21
N ILE A 58 -12.52 -4.06 -13.12
CA ILE A 58 -11.16 -4.58 -13.10
C ILE A 58 -11.23 -5.94 -12.42
N PRO A 59 -11.19 -7.07 -13.15
CA PRO A 59 -11.28 -8.40 -12.54
C PRO A 59 -10.27 -8.62 -11.41
N GLN A 60 -9.10 -8.00 -11.52
CA GLN A 60 -8.05 -8.01 -10.51
C GLN A 60 -8.47 -7.23 -9.25
N ALA A 61 -9.21 -6.14 -9.38
CA ALA A 61 -9.76 -5.40 -8.25
C ALA A 61 -10.83 -6.22 -7.52
N GLU A 62 -11.75 -6.83 -8.26
CA GLU A 62 -12.76 -7.74 -7.72
C GLU A 62 -12.11 -8.95 -7.03
N ALA A 63 -11.08 -9.53 -7.64
CA ALA A 63 -10.32 -10.63 -7.07
C ALA A 63 -9.58 -10.21 -5.80
N LEU A 64 -8.99 -9.00 -5.76
CA LEU A 64 -8.32 -8.46 -4.58
C LEU A 64 -9.34 -8.28 -3.43
N VAL A 65 -10.47 -7.63 -3.69
CA VAL A 65 -11.55 -7.45 -2.70
C VAL A 65 -11.99 -8.81 -2.15
N ARG A 66 -12.28 -9.78 -3.03
CA ARG A 66 -12.72 -11.12 -2.61
C ARG A 66 -11.65 -11.86 -1.80
N SER A 67 -10.41 -11.83 -2.26
CA SER A 67 -9.30 -12.55 -1.61
C SER A 67 -8.87 -11.92 -0.29
N SER A 68 -9.21 -10.65 -0.04
CA SER A 68 -8.92 -9.98 1.22
C SER A 68 -9.63 -10.62 2.42
N GLY A 69 -10.79 -11.26 2.19
CA GLY A 69 -11.63 -11.82 3.24
C GLY A 69 -12.37 -10.78 4.08
N ALA A 70 -12.32 -9.50 3.72
CA ALA A 70 -13.11 -8.46 4.38
C ALA A 70 -14.61 -8.64 4.08
N ASP A 71 -15.45 -8.38 5.09
CA ASP A 71 -16.89 -8.31 4.93
C ASP A 71 -17.27 -7.00 4.23
N PHE A 72 -17.45 -7.07 2.90
CA PHE A 72 -17.89 -5.96 2.07
C PHE A 72 -19.42 -5.98 1.92
N ARG A 73 -20.05 -4.90 2.39
CA ARG A 73 -21.49 -4.69 2.32
C ARG A 73 -21.80 -3.56 1.35
N ILE A 74 -22.62 -3.85 0.34
CA ILE A 74 -23.03 -2.89 -0.67
C ILE A 74 -24.38 -2.28 -0.28
N GLY A 75 -24.46 -0.95 -0.24
CA GLY A 75 -25.67 -0.21 0.10
C GLY A 75 -25.40 1.12 0.80
N GLY A 76 -26.47 1.85 1.13
CA GLY A 76 -26.37 3.17 1.75
C GLY A 76 -25.74 4.21 0.83
N GLU A 77 -25.44 5.38 1.40
CA GLU A 77 -24.95 6.57 0.67
C GLU A 77 -23.49 6.90 0.97
N ARG A 78 -22.85 6.21 1.91
CA ARG A 78 -21.48 6.50 2.36
C ARG A 78 -20.63 5.24 2.40
N ALA A 79 -19.36 5.41 2.05
CA ALA A 79 -18.34 4.40 2.27
C ALA A 79 -17.70 4.60 3.65
N PHE A 80 -17.42 3.50 4.34
CA PHE A 80 -16.66 3.48 5.60
C PHE A 80 -16.27 2.07 5.99
N TYR A 81 -15.12 1.93 6.64
CA TYR A 81 -14.82 0.83 7.53
C TYR A 81 -15.25 1.16 8.98
N THR A 82 -15.79 0.18 9.71
CA THR A 82 -16.10 0.33 11.14
C THR A 82 -15.29 -0.63 11.99
N LEU A 83 -14.59 -0.08 12.99
CA LEU A 83 -13.79 -0.86 13.93
C LEU A 83 -14.66 -1.79 14.80
N ALA A 84 -15.81 -1.31 15.26
CA ALA A 84 -16.67 -2.08 16.17
C ALA A 84 -17.40 -3.24 15.47
N GLY A 85 -17.76 -3.05 14.20
CA GLY A 85 -18.45 -4.06 13.40
C GLY A 85 -17.51 -4.95 12.57
N ASP A 86 -16.25 -4.55 12.42
CA ASP A 86 -15.25 -5.17 11.54
C ASP A 86 -15.76 -5.48 10.12
N TYR A 87 -16.41 -4.50 9.49
CA TYR A 87 -16.88 -4.61 8.11
C TYR A 87 -16.69 -3.30 7.35
N ILE A 88 -16.73 -3.42 6.03
CA ILE A 88 -16.66 -2.30 5.10
C ILE A 88 -18.04 -2.11 4.47
N GLN A 89 -18.57 -0.89 4.56
CA GLN A 89 -19.74 -0.46 3.80
C GLN A 89 -19.26 0.35 2.60
N VAL A 90 -19.84 0.10 1.42
CA VAL A 90 -19.66 0.96 0.24
C VAL A 90 -21.01 1.18 -0.45
N PRO A 91 -21.26 2.38 -1.00
CA PRO A 91 -22.41 2.61 -1.87
C PRO A 91 -22.37 1.67 -3.09
N PRO A 92 -23.51 1.40 -3.74
CA PRO A 92 -23.51 0.66 -5.00
C PRO A 92 -22.68 1.42 -6.05
N GLN A 93 -21.96 0.68 -6.89
CA GLN A 93 -21.05 1.26 -7.89
C GLN A 93 -21.69 2.36 -8.77
N PRO A 94 -22.97 2.28 -9.20
CA PRO A 94 -23.63 3.36 -9.95
C PRO A 94 -23.80 4.69 -9.17
N ALA A 95 -23.59 4.71 -7.86
CA ALA A 95 -23.63 5.94 -7.06
C ALA A 95 -22.35 6.79 -7.22
N PHE A 96 -21.29 6.25 -7.83
CA PHE A 96 -20.03 6.95 -8.06
C PHE A 96 -20.02 7.65 -9.42
N PHE A 97 -19.42 8.85 -9.48
CA PHE A 97 -19.34 9.63 -10.72
C PHE A 97 -18.53 8.91 -11.81
N GLN A 98 -17.39 8.30 -11.44
CA GLN A 98 -16.67 7.38 -12.30
C GLN A 98 -16.67 5.98 -11.69
N GLN A 99 -16.80 4.94 -12.53
CA GLN A 99 -16.75 3.56 -12.06
C GLN A 99 -15.46 3.22 -11.30
N ILE A 100 -14.35 3.85 -11.68
CA ILE A 100 -13.06 3.62 -11.02
C ILE A 100 -13.03 4.10 -9.57
N ASP A 101 -13.83 5.12 -9.24
CA ASP A 101 -13.86 5.69 -7.90
C ASP A 101 -14.49 4.71 -6.89
N TYR A 102 -15.33 3.79 -7.35
CA TYR A 102 -15.81 2.67 -6.53
C TYR A 102 -14.65 1.83 -5.99
N TYR A 103 -13.70 1.43 -6.85
CA TYR A 103 -12.56 0.61 -6.42
C TYR A 103 -11.55 1.40 -5.60
N ARG A 104 -11.27 2.66 -5.97
CA ARG A 104 -10.41 3.54 -5.17
C ARG A 104 -10.93 3.71 -3.74
N THR A 105 -12.24 3.93 -3.62
CA THR A 105 -12.92 4.05 -2.33
C THR A 105 -12.93 2.72 -1.58
N SER A 106 -13.27 1.62 -2.27
CA SER A 106 -13.23 0.27 -1.68
C SER A 106 -11.85 -0.09 -1.13
N PHE A 107 -10.77 0.24 -1.86
CA PHE A 107 -9.42 -0.01 -1.39
C PHE A 107 -8.99 0.92 -0.26
N HIS A 108 -9.50 2.15 -0.22
CA HIS A 108 -9.25 3.05 0.89
C HIS A 108 -9.83 2.48 2.18
N GLU A 109 -11.10 2.06 2.16
CA GLU A 109 -11.74 1.41 3.31
C GLU A 109 -11.08 0.06 3.65
N LEU A 110 -10.63 -0.69 2.64
CA LEU A 110 -9.83 -1.89 2.87
C LEU A 110 -8.50 -1.57 3.57
N GLY A 111 -7.87 -0.45 3.22
CA GLY A 111 -6.70 0.09 3.88
C GLY A 111 -6.94 0.24 5.38
N HIS A 112 -8.03 0.90 5.77
CA HIS A 112 -8.44 1.01 7.18
C HIS A 112 -8.74 -0.34 7.81
N TRP A 113 -9.47 -1.21 7.09
CA TRP A 113 -9.77 -2.55 7.57
C TRP A 113 -8.51 -3.30 7.96
N THR A 114 -7.42 -3.28 7.18
CA THR A 114 -6.17 -3.96 7.57
C THR A 114 -5.60 -3.52 8.93
N GLY A 115 -6.00 -2.35 9.44
CA GLY A 115 -5.52 -1.77 10.71
C GLY A 115 -6.14 -2.36 11.98
N HIS A 116 -7.18 -3.20 11.91
CA HIS A 116 -7.84 -3.79 13.08
C HIS A 116 -6.86 -4.52 14.03
N PRO A 117 -7.15 -4.58 15.34
CA PRO A 117 -6.33 -5.25 16.34
C PRO A 117 -5.96 -6.71 16.03
N SER A 118 -6.82 -7.47 15.35
CA SER A 118 -6.54 -8.85 14.92
C SER A 118 -5.68 -8.96 13.65
N ARG A 119 -5.32 -7.83 13.03
CA ARG A 119 -4.57 -7.75 11.77
C ARG A 119 -3.25 -7.00 11.99
N LEU A 120 -3.10 -5.80 11.44
CA LEU A 120 -1.88 -5.00 11.61
C LEU A 120 -1.84 -4.20 12.92
N ALA A 121 -2.93 -4.24 13.71
CA ALA A 121 -3.03 -3.62 15.04
C ALA A 121 -2.54 -2.16 15.07
N ARG A 122 -3.01 -1.36 14.12
CA ARG A 122 -2.70 0.07 14.05
C ARG A 122 -3.61 0.85 15.00
N ASP A 123 -3.17 2.03 15.41
CA ASP A 123 -3.97 2.94 16.22
C ASP A 123 -5.02 3.65 15.34
N LEU A 124 -6.28 3.23 15.50
CA LEU A 124 -7.46 3.77 14.81
C LEU A 124 -8.34 4.63 15.75
N SER A 125 -7.81 5.07 16.90
CA SER A 125 -8.58 5.83 17.90
C SER A 125 -8.76 7.32 17.58
N GLY A 126 -8.07 7.82 16.54
CA GLY A 126 -8.09 9.23 16.17
C GLY A 126 -9.46 9.72 15.69
N SER A 127 -9.91 10.85 16.21
CA SER A 127 -11.08 11.56 15.69
C SER A 127 -10.73 12.40 14.46
N PHE A 128 -11.73 12.71 13.63
CA PHE A 128 -11.57 13.61 12.47
C PHE A 128 -10.82 14.89 12.85
N GLY A 129 -9.84 15.27 12.03
CA GLY A 129 -8.98 16.44 12.25
C GLY A 129 -7.81 16.24 13.23
N SER A 130 -7.72 15.09 13.93
CA SER A 130 -6.57 14.78 14.78
C SER A 130 -5.36 14.31 13.98
N LYS A 131 -4.16 14.38 14.59
CA LYS A 131 -2.92 13.86 13.99
C LYS A 131 -2.94 12.34 13.81
N VAL A 132 -3.56 11.62 14.75
CA VAL A 132 -3.70 10.16 14.70
C VAL A 132 -4.58 9.78 13.51
N TYR A 133 -5.72 10.45 13.37
CA TYR A 133 -6.62 10.30 12.22
C TYR A 133 -5.92 10.60 10.90
N ALA A 134 -5.26 11.76 10.77
CA ALA A 134 -4.56 12.13 9.54
C ALA A 134 -3.46 11.14 9.12
N ARG A 135 -2.76 10.54 10.09
CA ARG A 135 -1.76 9.51 9.83
C ARG A 135 -2.40 8.25 9.26
N GLU A 136 -3.52 7.81 9.82
CA GLU A 136 -4.22 6.63 9.35
C GLU A 136 -4.85 6.85 7.96
N GLU A 137 -5.43 8.02 7.71
CA GLU A 137 -5.90 8.44 6.38
C GLU A 137 -4.78 8.38 5.33
N LEU A 138 -3.57 8.83 5.69
CA LEU A 138 -2.40 8.73 4.81
C LEU A 138 -2.04 7.28 4.51
N VAL A 139 -2.10 6.39 5.50
CA VAL A 139 -1.83 4.96 5.32
C VAL A 139 -2.89 4.33 4.40
N ALA A 140 -4.17 4.58 4.64
CA ALA A 140 -5.27 4.08 3.83
C ALA A 140 -5.22 4.61 2.38
N ALA A 141 -4.92 5.90 2.20
CA ALA A 141 -4.74 6.50 0.88
C ALA A 141 -3.54 5.90 0.12
N ALA A 142 -2.39 5.72 0.80
CA ALA A 142 -1.21 5.09 0.20
C ALA A 142 -1.46 3.62 -0.18
N PHE A 143 -2.20 2.90 0.65
CA PHE A 143 -2.65 1.54 0.34
C PHE A 143 -3.56 1.54 -0.90
N SER A 144 -4.58 2.40 -0.94
CA SER A 144 -5.49 2.50 -2.09
C SER A 144 -4.77 2.81 -3.40
N ALA A 145 -3.81 3.75 -3.38
CA ALA A 145 -2.98 4.06 -4.54
C ALA A 145 -2.15 2.85 -5.01
N THR A 146 -1.53 2.14 -4.06
CA THR A 146 -0.71 0.95 -4.35
C THR A 146 -1.55 -0.21 -4.88
N ALA A 147 -2.68 -0.49 -4.24
CA ALA A 147 -3.63 -1.52 -4.65
C ALA A 147 -4.21 -1.20 -6.03
N SER A 148 -4.58 0.05 -6.29
CA SER A 148 -5.03 0.49 -7.61
C SER A 148 -3.94 0.26 -8.65
N ALA A 149 -2.70 0.69 -8.41
CA ALA A 149 -1.60 0.46 -9.35
C ALA A 149 -1.37 -1.04 -9.62
N TYR A 150 -1.47 -1.88 -8.58
CA TYR A 150 -1.32 -3.33 -8.70
C TYR A 150 -2.43 -3.97 -9.55
N THR A 151 -3.67 -3.53 -9.40
CA THR A 151 -4.81 -4.14 -10.09
C THR A 151 -4.97 -3.67 -11.53
N HIS A 152 -4.34 -2.55 -11.93
CA HIS A 152 -4.43 -2.02 -13.29
C HIS A 152 -3.28 -2.43 -14.21
N ASN A 153 -2.15 -2.91 -13.67
CA ASN A 153 -0.89 -3.01 -14.42
C ASN A 153 -0.49 -4.46 -14.73
N ARG A 154 -1.47 -5.33 -15.03
CA ARG A 154 -1.24 -6.72 -15.46
C ARG A 154 -2.04 -7.09 -16.68
#